data_AF-A0A0C1H1I0-F1
#
_entry.id   AF-A0A0C1H1I0-F1
#
_cell.length_a   1.000
_cell.length_b   1.000
_cell.length_c   1.000
_cell.angle_alpha   90.00
_cell.angle_beta   90.00
_cell.angle_gamma   90.00
#
_symmetry.space_group_name_H-M   'P 1'
#
loop_
_entity.id
_entity.type
_entity.pdbx_description
1 polymer ?
#
loop_
_entity_poly.entity_id
_entity_poly.type
_entity_poly.pdbx_seq_one_letter_code
_entity_poly.pdbx_strand_id
1 'polypeptide(L)'
;MDIKAVEDSYARWAPVYDKTFGAVTRAGRRRATRFINARQGRVLEVGVGTGLSLQHYAPHLQVTGIDFSHDMLEKAEAKVQEMGLAQVEALRQMDARQLDFPDNSFDSVAAMHVLSVVPEPERVMREIARVLKPGGKLVITNHFKSGKGVRASLERLSAPLANVIGWHSDFELQTVLQEDRLRVEQQESIPPFGMMTFLVLGKQQTM
;
A
#
# COMPACT_ATOMS: atom_id res chain seq x y z
N MET A 1 -8.72 14.12 7.58
CA MET A 1 -7.32 14.42 7.94
C MET A 1 -6.73 15.24 6.80
N ASP A 2 -5.99 16.32 7.08
CA ASP A 2 -5.32 17.12 6.04
C ASP A 2 -4.08 16.36 5.54
N ILE A 3 -3.92 16.24 4.22
CA ILE A 3 -2.81 15.51 3.58
C ILE A 3 -1.45 16.12 3.92
N LYS A 4 -1.39 17.45 4.12
CA LYS A 4 -0.16 18.14 4.52
C LYS A 4 0.26 17.81 5.95
N ALA A 5 -0.70 17.66 6.87
CA ALA A 5 -0.41 17.24 8.24
C ALA A 5 0.13 15.80 8.30
N VAL A 6 -0.28 14.95 7.36
CA VAL A 6 0.24 13.59 7.20
C VAL A 6 1.69 13.65 6.69
N GLU A 7 1.96 14.45 5.65
CA GLU A 7 3.30 14.67 5.09
C GLU A 7 4.31 15.17 6.14
N ASP A 8 3.96 16.20 6.92
CA ASP A 8 4.81 16.79 7.96
C ASP A 8 5.16 15.78 9.07
N SER A 9 4.22 14.88 9.41
CA SER A 9 4.45 13.79 10.36
C SER A 9 5.46 12.78 9.78
N TYR A 10 5.28 12.38 8.51
CA TYR A 10 6.14 11.40 7.87
C TYR A 10 7.58 11.88 7.65
N ALA A 11 7.77 13.13 7.22
CA ALA A 11 9.10 13.72 7.04
C ALA A 11 9.93 13.67 8.34
N ARG A 12 9.28 13.93 9.47
CA ARG A 12 9.92 13.97 10.80
C ARG A 12 10.32 12.59 11.34
N TRP A 13 9.61 11.53 10.94
CA TRP A 13 9.81 10.17 11.47
C TRP A 13 10.58 9.22 10.54
N ALA A 14 10.79 9.60 9.28
CA ALA A 14 11.37 8.72 8.25
C ALA A 14 12.67 7.96 8.62
N PRO A 15 13.64 8.51 9.39
CA PRO A 15 14.85 7.77 9.79
C PRO A 15 14.59 6.61 10.79
N VAL A 16 13.59 6.77 11.65
CA VAL A 16 13.21 5.76 12.66
C VAL A 16 12.19 4.77 12.08
N TYR A 17 11.37 5.25 11.14
CA TYR A 17 10.31 4.51 10.45
C TYR A 17 10.80 3.24 9.77
N ASP A 18 11.92 3.30 9.03
CA ASP A 18 12.45 2.13 8.30
C ASP A 18 12.82 0.97 9.23
N LYS A 19 13.36 1.26 10.41
CA LYS A 19 13.83 0.22 11.36
C LYS A 19 12.69 -0.38 12.17
N THR A 20 11.71 0.41 12.61
CA THR A 20 10.61 -0.06 13.46
C THR A 20 9.42 -0.54 12.64
N PHE A 21 8.87 0.33 11.78
CA PHE A 21 7.72 0.02 10.95
C PHE A 21 8.09 -0.96 9.83
N GLY A 22 9.29 -0.83 9.26
CA GLY A 22 9.79 -1.78 8.26
C GLY A 22 9.87 -3.22 8.80
N ALA A 23 10.28 -3.43 10.05
CA ALA A 23 10.35 -4.77 10.64
C ALA A 23 8.95 -5.41 10.78
N VAL A 24 7.97 -4.63 11.27
CA VAL A 24 6.59 -5.09 11.46
C VAL A 24 5.89 -5.38 10.13
N THR A 25 6.05 -4.51 9.14
CA THR A 25 5.40 -4.63 7.81
C THR A 25 6.12 -5.58 6.86
N ARG A 26 7.30 -6.08 7.22
CA ARG A 26 8.12 -6.96 6.37
C ARG A 26 7.33 -8.17 5.86
N ALA A 27 6.53 -8.81 6.71
CA ALA A 27 5.76 -9.99 6.33
C ALA A 27 4.69 -9.64 5.28
N GLY A 28 3.94 -8.55 5.47
CA GLY A 28 2.95 -8.07 4.53
C GLY A 28 3.57 -7.71 3.17
N ARG A 29 4.63 -6.88 3.19
CA ARG A 29 5.34 -6.48 1.97
C ARG A 29 5.88 -7.65 1.19
N ARG A 30 6.58 -8.60 1.84
CA ARG A 30 7.10 -9.79 1.16
C ARG A 30 6.01 -10.70 0.61
N ARG A 31 4.84 -10.76 1.26
CA ARG A 31 3.70 -11.52 0.76
C ARG A 31 3.12 -10.86 -0.49
N ALA A 32 2.92 -9.54 -0.47
CA ALA A 32 2.43 -8.79 -1.62
C ALA A 32 3.38 -8.86 -2.82
N THR A 33 4.67 -8.57 -2.63
CA THR A 33 5.63 -8.63 -3.73
C THR A 33 5.76 -10.05 -4.28
N ARG A 34 5.73 -11.09 -3.45
CA ARG A 34 5.72 -12.48 -3.93
C ARG A 34 4.50 -12.80 -4.79
N PHE A 35 3.31 -12.33 -4.42
CA PHE A 35 2.11 -12.52 -5.23
C PHE A 35 2.24 -11.82 -6.58
N ILE A 36 2.73 -10.58 -6.60
CA ILE A 36 2.91 -9.78 -7.82
C ILE A 36 4.01 -10.37 -8.72
N ASN A 37 5.09 -10.90 -8.14
CA ASN A 37 6.19 -11.52 -8.89
C ASN A 37 5.79 -12.77 -9.67
N ALA A 38 4.68 -13.44 -9.31
CA ALA A 38 4.12 -14.54 -10.08
C ALA A 38 3.33 -14.07 -11.32
N ARG A 39 3.27 -12.76 -11.55
CA ARG A 39 2.54 -12.10 -12.64
C ARG A 39 3.52 -11.40 -13.57
N GLN A 40 2.98 -10.79 -14.62
CA GLN A 40 3.73 -10.10 -15.66
C GLN A 40 3.22 -8.67 -15.85
N GLY A 41 4.05 -7.84 -16.47
CA GLY A 41 3.66 -6.51 -16.95
C GLY A 41 3.93 -5.38 -15.96
N ARG A 42 3.10 -4.34 -16.04
CA ARG A 42 3.29 -3.07 -15.34
C ARG A 42 2.67 -3.11 -13.96
N VAL A 43 3.42 -2.64 -12.97
CA VAL A 43 3.04 -2.58 -11.56
C VAL A 43 3.02 -1.13 -11.11
N LEU A 44 1.92 -0.70 -10.50
CA LEU A 44 1.86 0.56 -9.75
C LEU A 44 1.96 0.25 -8.26
N GLU A 45 2.92 0.85 -7.56
CA GLU A 45 2.93 0.88 -6.10
C GLU A 45 2.44 2.23 -5.59
N VAL A 46 1.31 2.22 -4.90
CA VAL A 46 0.70 3.39 -4.26
C VAL A 46 1.20 3.52 -2.83
N GLY A 47 1.81 4.66 -2.51
CA GLY A 47 2.44 4.90 -1.21
C GLY A 47 3.76 4.14 -1.07
N VAL A 48 4.67 4.34 -2.03
CA VAL A 48 5.96 3.63 -2.10
C VAL A 48 6.88 3.97 -0.92
N GLY A 49 6.66 5.11 -0.26
CA GLY A 49 7.44 5.58 0.89
C GLY A 49 8.94 5.62 0.55
N THR A 50 9.77 5.12 1.47
CA THR A 50 11.23 5.00 1.29
C THR A 50 11.66 3.86 0.34
N GLY A 51 10.73 3.21 -0.37
CA GLY A 51 11.03 2.19 -1.39
C GLY A 51 11.48 0.85 -0.84
N LEU A 52 11.10 0.49 0.40
CA LEU A 52 11.55 -0.76 1.03
C LEU A 52 11.08 -2.05 0.33
N SER A 53 9.96 -1.99 -0.38
CA SER A 53 9.38 -3.06 -1.22
C SER A 53 10.10 -3.22 -2.56
N LEU A 54 10.70 -2.16 -3.10
CA LEU A 54 11.17 -2.08 -4.48
C LEU A 54 12.18 -3.18 -4.83
N GLN A 55 13.12 -3.43 -3.92
CA GLN A 55 14.13 -4.50 -4.04
C GLN A 55 13.55 -5.92 -4.08
N HIS A 56 12.26 -6.09 -3.78
CA HIS A 56 11.61 -7.39 -3.74
C HIS A 56 10.75 -7.67 -4.98
N TYR A 57 10.56 -6.70 -5.88
CA TYR A 57 9.97 -6.99 -7.18
C TYR A 57 10.93 -7.72 -8.09
N ALA A 58 10.41 -8.65 -8.87
CA ALA A 58 11.20 -9.43 -9.81
C ALA A 58 11.67 -8.56 -11.01
N PRO A 59 12.86 -8.83 -11.58
CA PRO A 59 13.42 -8.05 -12.69
C PRO A 59 12.56 -7.96 -13.96
N HIS A 60 11.63 -8.90 -14.16
CA HIS A 60 10.75 -8.93 -15.35
C HIS A 60 9.56 -7.96 -15.25
N LEU A 61 9.34 -7.33 -14.10
CA LEU A 61 8.27 -6.37 -13.87
C LEU A 61 8.71 -4.95 -14.24
N GLN A 62 7.74 -4.11 -14.57
CA GLN A 62 7.94 -2.67 -14.78
C GLN A 62 7.22 -1.91 -13.67
N VAL A 63 7.96 -1.51 -12.65
CA VAL A 63 7.42 -0.94 -11.41
C VAL A 63 7.46 0.58 -11.48
N THR A 64 6.30 1.22 -11.40
CA THR A 64 6.18 2.65 -11.11
C THR A 64 5.73 2.82 -9.66
N GLY A 65 6.49 3.56 -8.86
CA GLY A 65 6.11 3.91 -7.48
C GLY A 65 5.60 5.35 -7.39
N ILE A 66 4.58 5.58 -6.57
CA ILE A 66 4.12 6.93 -6.24
C ILE A 66 4.07 7.17 -4.74
N ASP A 67 4.35 8.39 -4.32
CA ASP A 67 4.12 8.86 -2.96
C ASP A 67 3.75 10.35 -2.98
N PHE A 68 3.07 10.83 -1.95
CA PHE A 68 2.78 12.26 -1.84
C PHE A 68 4.00 13.03 -1.30
N SER A 69 4.82 12.39 -0.46
CA SER A 69 5.97 13.02 0.19
C SER A 69 7.21 13.00 -0.70
N HIS A 70 7.74 14.18 -0.99
CA HIS A 70 8.98 14.33 -1.76
C HIS A 70 10.17 13.68 -1.04
N ASP A 71 10.35 13.96 0.26
CA ASP A 71 11.45 13.41 1.08
C ASP A 71 11.48 11.87 1.13
N MET A 72 10.30 11.23 1.06
CA MET A 72 10.20 9.78 0.99
C MET A 72 10.70 9.26 -0.36
N LEU A 73 10.33 9.94 -1.44
CA LEU A 73 10.76 9.59 -2.81
C LEU A 73 12.26 9.79 -2.99
N GLU A 74 12.87 10.86 -2.46
CA GLU A 74 14.33 11.03 -2.50
C GLU A 74 15.07 9.81 -1.90
N LYS A 75 14.55 9.26 -0.80
CA LYS A 75 15.11 8.05 -0.17
C LYS A 75 14.89 6.80 -1.01
N ALA A 76 13.72 6.68 -1.64
CA ALA A 76 13.43 5.57 -2.54
C ALA A 76 14.34 5.62 -3.78
N GLU A 77 14.55 6.81 -4.36
CA GLU A 77 15.44 7.05 -5.49
C GLU A 77 16.88 6.70 -5.14
N ALA A 78 17.40 7.18 -4.01
CA ALA A 78 18.73 6.83 -3.52
C ALA A 78 18.91 5.31 -3.40
N LYS A 79 17.91 4.60 -2.87
CA LYS A 79 17.90 3.14 -2.74
C LYS A 79 17.87 2.43 -4.09
N VAL A 80 17.10 2.94 -5.06
CA VAL A 80 17.06 2.41 -6.43
C VAL A 80 18.45 2.51 -7.09
N GLN A 81 19.11 3.65 -6.94
CA GLN A 81 20.45 3.88 -7.48
C GLN A 81 21.51 3.02 -6.79
N GLU A 82 21.53 2.99 -5.46
CA GLU A 82 22.50 2.21 -4.66
C GLU A 82 22.42 0.71 -4.97
N MET A 83 21.21 0.18 -5.14
CA MET A 83 20.98 -1.26 -5.33
C MET A 83 20.86 -1.67 -6.81
N GLY A 84 20.88 -0.72 -7.75
CA GLY A 84 20.74 -1.00 -9.19
C GLY A 84 19.41 -1.66 -9.55
N LEU A 85 18.29 -1.17 -9.00
CA LEU A 85 16.97 -1.79 -9.15
C LEU A 85 16.35 -1.53 -10.54
N ALA A 86 16.83 -2.25 -11.56
CA ALA A 86 16.45 -2.06 -12.96
C ALA A 86 14.95 -2.27 -13.27
N GLN A 87 14.21 -2.98 -12.41
CA GLN A 87 12.76 -3.15 -12.54
C GLN A 87 11.95 -1.90 -12.22
N VAL A 88 12.56 -0.87 -11.62
CA VAL A 88 11.89 0.39 -11.28
C VAL A 88 11.94 1.32 -12.48
N GLU A 89 10.79 1.52 -13.12
CA GLU A 89 10.61 2.38 -14.31
C GLU A 89 10.59 3.86 -13.91
N ALA A 90 9.89 4.19 -12.83
CA ALA A 90 9.74 5.57 -12.36
C ALA A 90 9.33 5.65 -10.89
N LEU A 91 9.72 6.74 -10.24
CA LEU A 91 9.19 7.20 -8.96
C LEU A 91 8.59 8.60 -9.17
N ARG A 92 7.34 8.83 -8.77
CA ARG A 92 6.62 10.09 -9.03
C ARG A 92 5.96 10.63 -7.78
N GLN A 93 6.13 11.92 -7.51
CA GLN A 93 5.32 12.61 -6.51
C GLN A 93 3.89 12.77 -7.02
N MET A 94 2.91 12.21 -6.29
CA MET A 94 1.53 12.16 -6.76
C MET A 94 0.54 11.97 -5.61
N ASP A 95 -0.61 12.62 -5.70
CA ASP A 95 -1.76 12.36 -4.85
C ASP A 95 -2.54 11.13 -5.37
N ALA A 96 -2.61 10.07 -4.57
CA ALA A 96 -3.30 8.84 -4.94
C ALA A 96 -4.81 9.00 -5.20
N ARG A 97 -5.41 10.12 -4.76
CA ARG A 97 -6.82 10.48 -5.04
C ARG A 97 -7.03 11.00 -6.47
N GLN A 98 -5.95 11.29 -7.20
CA GLN A 98 -5.97 11.77 -8.58
C GLN A 98 -4.71 11.29 -9.31
N LEU A 99 -4.81 10.09 -9.87
CA LEU A 99 -3.71 9.43 -10.56
C LEU A 99 -3.55 9.99 -11.98
N ASP A 100 -2.39 10.58 -12.27
CA ASP A 100 -2.02 11.04 -13.60
C ASP A 100 -1.50 9.87 -14.47
N PHE A 101 -2.37 8.89 -14.67
CA PHE A 101 -2.18 7.74 -15.54
C PHE A 101 -3.45 7.48 -16.35
N PRO A 102 -3.34 7.00 -17.60
CA PRO A 102 -4.49 6.56 -18.37
C PRO A 102 -5.23 5.39 -17.73
N ASP A 103 -6.50 5.23 -18.08
CA ASP A 103 -7.30 4.07 -17.72
C ASP A 103 -6.62 2.78 -18.21
N ASN A 104 -6.76 1.70 -17.43
CA ASN A 104 -6.27 0.37 -17.81
C ASN A 104 -4.77 0.32 -18.18
N SER A 105 -3.92 1.05 -17.45
CA SER A 105 -2.48 1.11 -17.68
C SER A 105 -1.68 0.01 -16.96
N PHE A 106 -2.17 -0.47 -15.82
CA PHE A 106 -1.41 -1.38 -14.95
C PHE A 106 -2.01 -2.79 -14.87
N ASP A 107 -1.14 -3.79 -14.91
CA ASP A 107 -1.51 -5.21 -14.79
C ASP A 107 -1.69 -5.62 -13.32
N SER A 108 -0.92 -5.00 -12.43
CA SER A 108 -1.07 -5.13 -10.98
C SER A 108 -0.91 -3.79 -10.28
N VAL A 109 -1.61 -3.59 -9.16
CA VAL A 109 -1.44 -2.45 -8.26
C VAL A 109 -1.16 -2.97 -6.85
N ALA A 110 -0.18 -2.40 -6.17
CA ALA A 110 0.13 -2.68 -4.77
C ALA A 110 -0.22 -1.44 -3.92
N ALA A 111 -0.96 -1.65 -2.83
CA ALA A 111 -1.23 -0.63 -1.82
C ALA A 111 -0.91 -1.21 -0.44
N MET A 112 0.30 -0.95 0.05
CA MET A 112 0.83 -1.57 1.28
C MET A 112 0.90 -0.53 2.39
N HIS A 113 0.07 -0.68 3.42
CA HIS A 113 0.04 0.18 4.61
C HIS A 113 -0.25 1.67 4.34
N VAL A 114 -0.77 2.00 3.15
CA VAL A 114 -1.08 3.38 2.73
C VAL A 114 -2.54 3.76 2.99
N LEU A 115 -3.49 2.82 2.85
CA LEU A 115 -4.92 3.15 2.86
C LEU A 115 -5.45 3.59 4.22
N SER A 116 -4.77 3.27 5.32
CA SER A 116 -5.14 3.71 6.67
C SER A 116 -4.74 5.16 6.99
N VAL A 117 -3.93 5.79 6.13
CA VAL A 117 -3.36 7.13 6.39
C VAL A 117 -3.67 8.15 5.31
N VAL A 118 -4.25 7.72 4.19
CA VAL A 118 -4.72 8.62 3.13
C VAL A 118 -6.09 9.21 3.46
N PRO A 119 -6.32 10.49 3.13
CA PRO A 119 -7.68 11.03 3.09
C PRO A 119 -8.47 10.41 1.93
N GLU A 120 -9.79 10.28 2.10
CA GLU A 120 -10.72 9.79 1.06
C GLU A 120 -10.27 8.46 0.41
N PRO A 121 -10.04 7.41 1.19
CA PRO A 121 -9.61 6.10 0.68
C PRO A 121 -10.55 5.54 -0.41
N GLU A 122 -11.85 5.87 -0.38
CA GLU A 122 -12.80 5.50 -1.43
C GLU A 122 -12.41 6.12 -2.78
N ARG A 123 -11.91 7.35 -2.77
CA ARG A 123 -11.45 8.04 -3.99
C ARG A 123 -10.16 7.42 -4.52
N VAL A 124 -9.25 7.04 -3.62
CA VAL A 124 -8.05 6.27 -3.98
C VAL A 124 -8.43 4.94 -4.62
N MET A 125 -9.38 4.21 -4.05
CA MET A 125 -9.88 2.95 -4.62
C MET A 125 -10.51 3.14 -6.00
N ARG A 126 -11.27 4.21 -6.21
CA ARG A 126 -11.82 4.55 -7.55
C ARG A 126 -10.74 4.78 -8.59
N GLU A 127 -9.69 5.50 -8.24
CA GLU A 127 -8.55 5.77 -9.13
C GLU A 127 -7.74 4.51 -9.40
N ILE A 128 -7.47 3.69 -8.38
CA ILE A 128 -6.83 2.38 -8.55
C ILE A 128 -7.63 1.51 -9.51
N ALA A 129 -8.95 1.39 -9.32
CA ALA A 129 -9.81 0.62 -10.20
C ALA A 129 -9.84 1.18 -11.63
N ARG A 130 -9.72 2.50 -11.80
CA ARG A 130 -9.65 3.15 -13.13
C ARG A 130 -8.37 2.76 -13.88
N VAL A 131 -7.21 2.91 -13.23
CA VAL A 131 -5.91 2.66 -13.87
C VAL A 131 -5.55 1.17 -13.98
N LEU A 132 -6.17 0.31 -13.17
CA LEU A 132 -5.98 -1.14 -13.25
C LEU A 132 -6.66 -1.70 -14.51
N LYS A 133 -5.98 -2.57 -15.26
CA LYS A 133 -6.54 -3.26 -16.43
C LYS A 133 -7.67 -4.21 -16.05
N PRO A 134 -8.66 -4.48 -16.93
CA PRO A 134 -9.60 -5.57 -16.73
C PRO A 134 -8.84 -6.89 -16.54
N GLY A 135 -9.21 -7.69 -15.55
CA GLY A 135 -8.47 -8.90 -15.15
C GLY A 135 -7.19 -8.65 -14.34
N GLY A 136 -6.78 -7.39 -14.18
CA GLY A 136 -5.66 -6.99 -13.33
C GLY A 136 -5.94 -7.23 -11.84
N LYS A 137 -4.88 -7.23 -11.03
CA LYS A 137 -4.97 -7.49 -9.58
C LYS A 137 -4.53 -6.29 -8.75
N LEU A 138 -5.35 -5.93 -7.79
CA LEU A 138 -4.99 -5.05 -6.68
C LEU A 138 -4.61 -5.92 -5.48
N VAL A 139 -3.43 -5.68 -4.93
CA VAL A 139 -2.93 -6.32 -3.71
C VAL A 139 -2.84 -5.28 -2.60
N ILE A 140 -3.51 -5.55 -1.49
CA ILE A 140 -3.53 -4.69 -0.33
C ILE A 140 -2.97 -5.45 0.85
N THR A 141 -2.03 -4.84 1.56
CA THR A 141 -1.65 -5.29 2.91
C THR A 141 -1.95 -4.16 3.88
N ASN A 142 -2.88 -4.38 4.80
CA ASN A 142 -3.19 -3.38 5.82
C ASN A 142 -3.61 -4.01 7.14
N HIS A 143 -3.60 -3.23 8.20
CA HIS A 143 -4.25 -3.58 9.46
C HIS A 143 -5.74 -3.26 9.32
N PHE A 144 -6.62 -4.24 9.53
CA PHE A 144 -8.07 -4.03 9.59
C PHE A 144 -8.58 -4.45 10.96
N LYS A 145 -9.61 -3.76 11.43
CA LYS A 145 -10.23 -3.98 12.75
C LYS A 145 -10.65 -5.44 12.92
N SER A 146 -10.14 -6.11 13.96
CA SER A 146 -10.53 -7.48 14.30
C SER A 146 -11.86 -7.47 15.07
N GLY A 147 -12.91 -8.02 14.46
CA GLY A 147 -14.19 -8.21 15.12
C GLY A 147 -14.13 -9.29 16.21
N LYS A 148 -14.24 -8.85 17.48
CA LYS A 148 -14.55 -9.57 18.74
C LYS A 148 -13.44 -10.40 19.41
N GLY A 149 -13.23 -10.13 20.71
CA GLY A 149 -12.43 -10.93 21.65
C GLY A 149 -11.54 -10.08 22.58
N VAL A 150 -10.85 -10.73 23.52
CA VAL A 150 -9.91 -10.14 24.53
C VAL A 150 -8.92 -9.12 23.95
N ARG A 151 -8.65 -9.20 22.63
CA ARG A 151 -7.82 -8.28 21.85
C ARG A 151 -8.35 -6.85 21.75
N ALA A 152 -9.68 -6.66 21.64
CA ALA A 152 -10.28 -5.32 21.57
C ALA A 152 -10.03 -4.51 22.85
N SER A 153 -9.86 -5.19 23.99
CA SER A 153 -9.52 -4.56 25.27
C SER A 153 -8.06 -4.15 25.34
N LEU A 154 -7.15 -4.93 24.73
CA LEU A 154 -5.72 -4.62 24.67
C LEU A 154 -5.42 -3.47 23.68
N GLU A 155 -6.11 -3.43 22.55
CA GLU A 155 -6.04 -2.30 21.58
C GLU A 155 -6.51 -0.97 22.19
N ARG A 156 -7.51 -0.99 23.08
CA ARG A 156 -7.98 0.21 23.79
C ARG A 156 -6.95 0.75 24.80
N LEU A 157 -6.12 -0.13 25.37
CA LEU A 157 -5.07 0.25 26.33
C LEU A 157 -3.84 0.87 25.65
N SER A 158 -3.58 0.54 24.37
CA SER A 158 -2.47 1.11 23.59
C SER A 158 -2.85 2.32 22.74
N ALA A 159 -4.12 2.75 22.77
CA ALA A 159 -4.66 3.86 21.99
C ALA A 159 -3.89 5.20 22.10
N PRO A 160 -3.29 5.59 23.26
CA PRO A 160 -2.51 6.82 23.33
C PRO A 160 -1.20 6.78 22.53
N LEU A 161 -0.60 5.59 22.36
CA LEU A 161 0.60 5.39 21.53
C LEU A 161 0.28 5.27 20.04
N ALA A 162 -0.94 4.83 19.69
CA ALA A 162 -1.39 4.65 18.31
C ALA A 162 -1.42 5.97 17.52
N ASN A 163 -1.76 7.08 18.19
CA ASN A 163 -1.76 8.43 17.62
C ASN A 163 -0.36 8.94 17.23
N VAL A 164 0.71 8.39 17.82
CA VAL A 164 2.10 8.79 17.53
C VAL A 164 2.70 7.98 16.36
N ILE A 165 2.16 6.78 16.11
CA ILE A 165 2.70 5.83 15.12
C ILE A 165 1.90 5.88 13.78
N GLY A 166 0.84 6.70 13.71
CA GLY A 166 -0.07 6.71 12.55
C GLY A 166 -0.95 5.46 12.46
N TRP A 167 -1.10 4.75 13.58
CA TRP A 167 -1.79 3.47 13.69
C TRP A 167 -3.29 3.71 13.86
N HIS A 168 -3.99 4.01 12.77
CA HIS A 168 -5.45 4.10 12.78
C HIS A 168 -6.05 2.71 12.55
N SER A 169 -6.33 1.99 13.64
CA SER A 169 -6.98 0.67 13.64
C SER A 169 -8.46 0.70 13.19
N ASP A 170 -8.98 1.88 12.86
CA ASP A 170 -10.38 2.11 12.47
C ASP A 170 -10.61 2.07 10.95
N PHE A 171 -9.62 1.67 10.14
CA PHE A 171 -9.86 1.46 8.72
C PHE A 171 -10.72 0.22 8.49
N GLU A 172 -11.97 0.43 8.09
CA GLU A 172 -12.91 -0.64 7.82
C GLU A 172 -12.63 -1.27 6.46
N LEU A 173 -12.54 -2.60 6.43
CA LEU A 173 -12.41 -3.35 5.18
C LEU A 173 -13.49 -2.95 4.17
N GLN A 174 -14.69 -2.64 4.67
CA GLN A 174 -15.82 -2.24 3.84
C GLN A 174 -15.51 -1.05 2.94
N THR A 175 -14.73 -0.06 3.39
CA THR A 175 -14.33 1.10 2.59
C THR A 175 -13.60 0.72 1.30
N VAL A 176 -12.83 -0.37 1.33
CA VAL A 176 -12.13 -0.91 0.15
C VAL A 176 -13.07 -1.72 -0.74
N LEU A 177 -14.07 -2.36 -0.15
CA LEU A 177 -14.97 -3.29 -0.85
C LEU A 177 -16.15 -2.62 -1.56
N GLN A 178 -16.31 -1.29 -1.47
CA GLN A 178 -17.41 -0.56 -2.10
C GLN A 178 -17.20 -0.28 -3.59
N GLU A 179 -16.01 -0.51 -4.13
CA GLU A 179 -15.72 -0.27 -5.54
C GLU A 179 -16.24 -1.44 -6.39
N ASP A 180 -17.38 -1.23 -7.05
CA ASP A 180 -18.11 -2.25 -7.81
C ASP A 180 -17.29 -2.94 -8.91
N ARG A 181 -16.28 -2.26 -9.46
CA ARG A 181 -15.38 -2.83 -10.48
C ARG A 181 -14.41 -3.86 -9.92
N LEU A 182 -14.23 -3.92 -8.60
CA LEU A 182 -13.29 -4.79 -7.92
C LEU A 182 -14.02 -5.88 -7.13
N ARG A 183 -13.55 -7.12 -7.23
CA ARG A 183 -14.07 -8.27 -6.47
C ARG A 183 -12.98 -8.92 -5.66
N VAL A 184 -13.29 -9.28 -4.42
CA VAL A 184 -12.35 -10.02 -3.56
C VAL A 184 -12.15 -11.41 -4.15
N GLU A 185 -10.88 -11.76 -4.37
CA GLU A 185 -10.48 -13.08 -4.83
C GLU A 185 -9.74 -13.87 -3.74
N GLN A 186 -9.06 -13.15 -2.85
CA GLN A 186 -8.32 -13.76 -1.75
C GLN A 186 -8.29 -12.82 -0.54
N GLN A 187 -8.53 -13.36 0.65
CA GLN A 187 -8.41 -12.64 1.92
C GLN A 187 -7.79 -13.55 2.97
N GLU A 188 -6.64 -13.16 3.51
CA GLU A 188 -5.89 -13.95 4.49
C GLU A 188 -5.39 -13.05 5.63
N SER A 189 -5.30 -13.59 6.84
CA SER A 189 -4.59 -12.92 7.94
C SER A 189 -3.10 -13.27 7.91
N ILE A 190 -2.22 -12.28 8.04
CA ILE A 190 -0.77 -12.42 7.98
C ILE A 190 -0.16 -12.32 9.39
N PRO A 191 0.91 -13.08 9.69
CA PRO A 191 1.71 -12.89 10.90
C PRO A 191 2.29 -11.47 11.06
N PRO A 192 2.65 -11.05 12.29
CA PRO A 192 2.45 -11.79 13.54
C PRO A 192 1.00 -11.65 14.05
N PHE A 193 0.49 -12.74 14.63
CA PHE A 193 -0.80 -12.82 15.33
C PHE A 193 -2.07 -12.48 14.53
N GLY A 194 -2.00 -12.41 13.19
CA GLY A 194 -3.15 -12.07 12.35
C GLY A 194 -3.54 -10.59 12.43
N MET A 195 -2.58 -9.72 12.77
CA MET A 195 -2.82 -8.28 12.86
C MET A 195 -2.93 -7.60 11.49
N MET A 196 -2.37 -8.19 10.44
CA MET A 196 -2.43 -7.67 9.08
C MET A 196 -3.33 -8.55 8.22
N THR A 197 -4.07 -7.95 7.31
CA THR A 197 -4.80 -8.67 6.26
C THR A 197 -4.05 -8.52 4.95
N PHE A 198 -3.91 -9.64 4.27
CA PHE A 198 -3.57 -9.73 2.86
C PHE A 198 -4.88 -9.82 2.08
N LEU A 199 -5.10 -8.90 1.15
CA LEU A 199 -6.30 -8.86 0.34
C LEU A 199 -5.90 -8.74 -1.13
N VAL A 200 -6.50 -9.60 -1.97
CA VAL A 200 -6.38 -9.53 -3.42
C VAL A 200 -7.76 -9.25 -3.98
N LEU A 201 -7.85 -8.18 -4.78
CA LEU A 201 -9.04 -7.88 -5.57
C LEU A 201 -8.72 -7.98 -7.06
N GLY A 202 -9.63 -8.59 -7.81
CA GLY A 202 -9.60 -8.59 -9.27
C GLY A 202 -10.51 -7.53 -9.86
N LYS A 203 -10.05 -6.82 -10.89
CA LYS A 203 -10.95 -5.98 -11.70
C LYS A 203 -11.76 -6.87 -12.63
N GLN A 204 -13.09 -6.72 -12.61
CA GLN A 204 -13.97 -7.49 -13.47
C GLN A 204 -13.68 -7.20 -14.95
N GLN A 205 -13.77 -8.23 -15.79
CA GLN A 205 -13.77 -8.02 -17.24
C GLN A 205 -15.10 -7.36 -17.61
N THR A 206 -15.04 -6.27 -18.36
CA THR A 206 -16.24 -5.76 -19.03
C THR A 206 -16.65 -6.82 -20.05
N MET A 207 -17.87 -7.34 -19.93
CA MET A 207 -18.44 -8.26 -20.92
C MET A 207 -18.57 -7.59 -22.29
#